data_AF-A0A9D6Z891-F1
#
_entry.id   AF-A0A9D6Z891-F1
#
_cell.length_a   1.000
_cell.length_b   1.000
_cell.length_c   1.000
_cell.angle_alpha   90.00
_cell.angle_beta   90.00
_cell.angle_gamma   90.00
#
_symmetry.space_group_name_H-M   'P 1'
#
loop_
_entity.id
_entity.type
_entity.pdbx_description
1 polymer ?
#
loop_
_entity_poly.entity_id
_entity_poly.type
_entity_poly.pdbx_seq_one_letter_code
_entity_poly.pdbx_strand_id
1 'polypeptide(L)' 'MPVLRPLKAIRAKCLDCCCGSAVEVRRCTVTTCALWPYRLGHRPHKAAAVGAQPPMEATGAHVHVGQWLGE' A
#
# COMPACT_ATOMS: atom_id res chain seq x y z
N MET A 1 -22.88 0.50 -0.18
CA MET A 1 -21.67 -0.35 -0.28
C MET A 1 -21.00 -0.36 1.09
N PRO A 2 -20.92 -1.51 1.78
CA PRO A 2 -20.41 -1.56 3.14
C PRO A 2 -18.91 -1.24 3.17
N VAL A 3 -18.50 -0.38 4.10
CA VAL A 3 -17.10 0.01 4.29
C VAL A 3 -16.27 -1.21 4.69
N LEU A 4 -15.26 -1.54 3.88
CA LEU A 4 -14.34 -2.63 4.20
C LEU A 4 -13.43 -2.20 5.35
N ARG A 5 -13.19 -3.11 6.29
CA ARG A 5 -12.14 -2.92 7.31
C ARG A 5 -10.79 -2.73 6.58
N PRO A 6 -9.88 -1.87 7.07
CA PRO A 6 -8.65 -1.52 6.36
C PRO A 6 -7.85 -2.73 5.84
N LEU A 7 -7.68 -3.78 6.66
CA LEU A 7 -6.96 -5.00 6.25
C LEU A 7 -7.66 -5.76 5.10
N LYS A 8 -8.99 -5.74 5.05
CA LYS A 8 -9.77 -6.38 3.98
C LYS A 8 -9.65 -5.58 2.68
N ALA A 9 -9.62 -4.24 2.77
CA ALA A 9 -9.37 -3.37 1.63
C ALA A 9 -7.95 -3.56 1.06
N ILE A 10 -6.93 -3.61 1.94
CA ILE A 10 -5.54 -3.84 1.53
C ILE A 10 -5.41 -5.21 0.83
N ARG A 11 -6.01 -6.26 1.39
CA ARG A 11 -5.96 -7.58 0.75
C ARG A 11 -6.68 -7.61 -0.60
N ALA A 12 -7.81 -6.92 -0.73
CA ALA A 12 -8.49 -6.77 -2.02
C ALA A 12 -7.59 -6.04 -3.03
N LYS A 13 -6.84 -5.02 -2.61
CA LYS A 13 -5.88 -4.33 -3.48
C LYS A 13 -4.71 -5.23 -3.90
N CYS A 14 -4.21 -6.07 -3.00
CA CYS A 14 -3.18 -7.05 -3.36
C CYS A 14 -3.70 -8.07 -4.37
N LEU A 15 -4.95 -8.52 -4.24
CA LEU A 15 -5.57 -9.42 -5.22
C LEU A 15 -5.71 -8.73 -6.58
N ASP A 16 -6.16 -7.48 -6.61
CA ASP A 16 -6.23 -6.65 -7.83
C ASP A 16 -4.85 -6.53 -8.52
N CYS A 17 -3.81 -6.22 -7.74
CA CYS A 17 -2.43 -6.15 -8.24
C CYS A 17 -1.88 -7.49 -8.78
N CYS A 18 -2.34 -8.61 -8.24
CA CYS A 18 -1.91 -9.96 -8.60
C CYS A 18 -2.92 -10.69 -9.51
N CYS A 19 -3.75 -9.95 -10.26
CA CYS A 19 -4.73 -10.50 -11.20
C CYS A 19 -5.69 -11.53 -10.57
N GLY A 20 -6.09 -11.32 -9.31
CA GLY A 20 -6.95 -12.20 -8.54
C GLY A 20 -6.26 -13.43 -7.94
N SER A 21 -4.96 -13.64 -8.18
CA SER A 21 -4.26 -14.84 -7.72
C SER A 21 -3.76 -14.70 -6.28
N ALA A 22 -4.40 -15.44 -5.36
CA ALA A 22 -3.96 -15.53 -3.97
C ALA A 22 -2.60 -16.23 -3.79
N VAL A 23 -2.15 -17.00 -4.78
CA VAL A 23 -0.82 -17.63 -4.80
C VAL A 23 0.24 -16.58 -5.10
N GLU A 24 -0.01 -15.73 -6.10
CA GLU A 24 0.86 -14.58 -6.44
C GLU A 24 0.97 -13.59 -5.27
N VAL A 25 -0.13 -13.27 -4.58
CA VAL A 25 -0.08 -12.40 -3.38
C VAL A 25 0.86 -12.98 -2.31
N ARG A 26 0.86 -14.31 -2.12
CA ARG A 26 1.77 -14.99 -1.18
C ARG A 26 3.23 -14.95 -1.67
N ARG A 27 3.44 -15.16 -2.97
CA ARG A 27 4.75 -15.19 -3.64
C ARG A 27 5.28 -13.83 -4.07
N CYS A 28 4.55 -12.75 -3.80
CA CYS A 28 4.91 -11.40 -4.20
C CYS A 28 6.32 -11.04 -3.68
N THR A 29 7.23 -10.80 -4.63
CA THR A 29 8.64 -10.47 -4.39
C THR A 29 8.88 -8.99 -4.17
N VAL A 30 7.85 -8.14 -4.34
CA VAL A 30 7.93 -6.67 -4.17
C VAL A 30 7.92 -6.31 -2.69
N THR A 31 9.00 -6.66 -1.98
CA THR A 31 9.17 -6.41 -0.54
C THR A 31 9.23 -4.92 -0.19
N THR A 32 9.54 -4.07 -1.17
CA THR A 32 9.53 -2.60 -1.06
C THR A 32 8.13 -2.00 -1.05
N CYS A 33 7.09 -2.78 -1.36
CA CYS A 33 5.72 -2.29 -1.34
C CYS A 33 5.27 -1.99 0.10
N ALA A 34 4.74 -0.79 0.34
CA ALA A 34 4.22 -0.38 1.66
C ALA A 34 3.11 -1.31 2.19
N LEU A 35 2.40 -2.00 1.30
CA LEU A 35 1.35 -2.96 1.64
C LEU A 35 1.88 -4.39 1.86
N TRP A 36 3.13 -4.68 1.48
CA TRP A 36 3.73 -6.02 1.59
C TRP A 36 3.58 -6.67 2.97
N PRO A 37 3.81 -5.98 4.11
CA PRO A 37 3.63 -6.60 5.43
C PRO A 37 2.16 -6.89 5.77
N TYR A 38 1.21 -6.29 5.07
CA TYR A 38 -0.24 -6.43 5.29
C TYR A 38 -0.93 -7.28 4.20
N ARG A 39 -0.20 -7.72 3.16
CA ARG A 39 -0.77 -8.38 1.95
C ARG A 39 -1.60 -9.63 2.24
N LEU A 40 -1.33 -10.28 3.37
CA LEU A 40 -2.04 -11.47 3.83
C LEU A 40 -3.33 -11.14 4.60
N GLY A 41 -3.66 -9.86 4.81
CA GLY A 41 -4.86 -9.45 5.56
C GLY A 41 -4.73 -9.61 7.08
N HIS A 42 -3.50 -9.80 7.57
CA HIS A 42 -3.19 -9.92 9.00
C HIS A 42 -2.28 -8.78 9.44
N ARG A 43 -2.42 -8.36 10.70
CA ARG A 43 -1.53 -7.38 11.30
C ARG A 43 -0.19 -8.06 11.63
N PRO A 44 0.95 -7.60 11.08
CA PRO A 44 2.25 -8.13 11.46
C PRO A 44 2.51 -7.90 12.94
N HIS A 45 2.99 -8.91 13.65
CA HIS A 45 3.47 -8.74 15.04
C HIS A 45 4.71 -7.84 15.04
N LYS A 46 4.91 -7.05 16.10
CA LYS A 46 5.94 -5.99 16.22
C LYS A 46 7.35 -6.41 15.78
N ALA A 47 7.70 -7.70 15.83
CA ALA A 47 8.98 -8.23 15.38
C ALA A 47 9.18 -8.26 13.85
N ALA A 48 8.12 -8.27 13.04
CA ALA A 48 8.19 -8.38 11.58
C ALA A 48 8.11 -7.03 10.84
N ALA A 49 7.83 -5.93 11.55
CA ALA A 49 7.68 -4.59 10.97
C ALA A 49 9.01 -3.83 10.81
N VAL A 50 10.13 -4.41 11.27
CA VAL A 50 11.45 -3.74 11.33
C VAL A 50 12.20 -3.79 9.98
N GLY A 51 11.60 -4.33 8.92
CA GLY A 51 12.27 -4.58 7.63
C GLY A 51 12.15 -3.51 6.54
N ALA A 52 11.50 -2.37 6.76
CA ALA A 52 11.35 -1.35 5.72
C ALA A 52 11.43 0.08 6.28
N GLN A 53 12.52 0.79 6.03
CA GLN A 53 12.56 2.26 6.01
C GLN A 53 13.23 2.75 4.70
N PRO A 54 12.87 3.96 4.19
CA PRO A 54 12.89 4.36 2.77
C PRO A 54 13.94 5.46 2.44
N PRO A 55 14.22 5.72 1.15
CA PRO A 55 14.18 7.11 0.64
C PRO A 55 13.68 7.15 -0.83
N MET A 56 12.77 8.02 -1.24
CA MET A 56 12.90 9.47 -1.50
C MET A 56 11.46 9.95 -1.76
N GLU A 57 10.87 10.87 -1.00
CA GLU A 57 10.88 12.30 -1.30
C GLU A 57 10.40 13.04 -0.04
N ALA A 58 11.38 13.48 0.75
CA ALA A 58 11.21 14.56 1.70
C ALA A 58 11.37 15.91 0.97
N THR A 59 10.68 16.13 -0.14
CA THR A 59 10.48 17.47 -0.69
C THR A 59 9.02 17.82 -0.53
N GLY A 60 8.75 18.70 0.43
CA GLY A 60 7.48 19.40 0.50
C GLY A 60 7.21 20.12 -0.82
N ALA A 61 6.46 19.47 -1.70
CA ALA A 61 5.58 20.19 -2.59
C ALA A 61 4.40 20.61 -1.70
N HIS A 62 4.49 21.83 -1.16
CA HIS A 62 3.28 22.60 -0.95
C HIS A 62 2.47 22.46 -2.24
N VAL A 63 1.34 21.76 -2.16
CA VAL A 63 0.30 21.90 -3.18
C VAL A 63 -0.01 23.39 -3.21
N HIS A 64 0.52 24.09 -4.20
CA HIS A 64 0.10 25.45 -4.46
C HIS A 64 -1.35 25.31 -4.95
N VAL A 65 -2.30 25.49 -4.03
CA VAL A 65 -3.74 25.60 -4.33
C VAL A 65 -3.93 26.93 -5.07
N GLY A 66 -3.49 27.00 -6.32
CA GLY A 66 -3.37 28.28 -7.01
C GLY A 66 -3.18 28.25 -8.53
N GLN A 67 -3.19 27.10 -9.21
CA GLN A 67 -3.11 27.06 -10.67
C GLN A 67 -4.31 26.32 -11.29
N TRP A 68 -5.51 26.83 -11.01
CA TRP A 68 -6.74 26.49 -11.72
C TRP A 68 -7.56 27.76 -11.97
N LEU A 69 -6.98 28.78 -12.61
CA LEU A 69 -7.71 29.89 -13.23
C LEU A 69 -6.90 30.44 -14.41
N GLY A 70 -7.51 30.37 -15.61
CA GLY A 70 -7.02 30.84 -16.91
C GLY A 70 -7.13 29.71 -17.94
N GLU A 71 -8.07 29.68 -18.89
CA GLU A 71 -8.97 30.68 -19.49
C GLU A 71 -10.46 30.31 -19.34
#